data_AF-A0A820PBZ8-F1
#
_entry.id   AF-A0A820PBZ8-F1
#
_cell.length_a   1.000
_cell.length_b   1.000
_cell.length_c   1.000
_cell.angle_alpha   90.00
_cell.angle_beta   90.00
_cell.angle_gamma   90.00
#
_symmetry.space_group_name_H-M   'P 1'
#
loop_
_entity.id
_entity.type
_entity.pdbx_description
1 polymer ?
#
loop_
_entity_poly.entity_id
_entity_poly.type
_entity_poly.pdbx_seq_one_letter_code
_entity_poly.pdbx_strand_id
1 'polypeptide(L)'
;NLDSSFTCLESIAFNVDEPKLLTLLIPKLTCLPRLFSLKINLESDQKDFGDIYQLIFKLPKLKYIKLTVEHSDQFDTTVSLPIATNQQISPIEDFIIDHECAFHDIFNIISYIPHVRHLKFVNLINKNERIEDIKPIMLSNLTHLSINADEISFNKFKTFIIHLNSKLKFLS
;
A
#
# COMPACT_ATOMS: atom_id res chain seq x y z
N ASN A 1 22.15 15.11 4.65
CA ASN A 1 22.41 13.67 4.54
C ASN A 1 21.59 12.99 5.62
N LEU A 2 20.76 12.00 5.28
CA LEU A 2 20.08 11.16 6.27
C LEU A 2 20.98 9.93 6.45
N ASP A 3 21.47 9.74 7.65
CA ASP A 3 22.35 8.61 8.00
C ASP A 3 22.01 8.07 9.41
N SER A 4 22.78 7.09 9.87
CA SER A 4 22.55 6.41 11.14
C SER A 4 22.78 7.28 12.38
N SER A 5 23.28 8.51 12.26
CA SER A 5 23.42 9.44 13.38
C SER A 5 22.07 9.89 13.95
N PHE A 6 20.99 9.79 13.15
CA PHE A 6 19.63 10.14 13.55
C PHE A 6 18.99 8.99 14.35
N THR A 7 19.53 8.70 15.53
CA THR A 7 19.16 7.53 16.35
C THR A 7 17.74 7.57 16.93
N CYS A 8 17.15 8.76 17.04
CA CYS A 8 15.81 8.98 17.59
C CYS A 8 14.78 9.43 16.54
N LEU A 9 15.13 9.47 15.25
CA LEU A 9 14.19 9.90 14.22
C LEU A 9 13.17 8.80 13.94
N GLU A 10 11.90 9.09 14.30
CA GLU A 10 10.82 8.09 14.25
C GLU A 10 9.86 8.25 13.07
N SER A 11 9.79 9.46 12.51
CA SER A 11 8.82 9.81 11.49
C SER A 11 9.44 10.72 10.44
N ILE A 12 9.16 10.43 9.17
CA ILE A 12 9.54 11.26 8.03
C ILE A 12 8.32 11.49 7.16
N ALA A 13 8.15 12.73 6.70
CA ALA A 13 7.19 13.10 5.68
C ALA A 13 7.93 13.71 4.48
N PHE A 14 7.64 13.21 3.29
CA PHE A 14 8.11 13.78 2.03
C PHE A 14 6.94 14.34 1.24
N ASN A 15 7.16 15.51 0.64
CA ASN A 15 6.37 16.01 -0.47
C ASN A 15 7.31 16.06 -1.66
N VAL A 16 7.01 15.29 -2.70
CA VAL A 16 7.90 15.08 -3.84
C VAL A 16 7.10 15.30 -5.12
N ASP A 17 7.71 15.97 -6.07
CA ASP A 17 7.22 16.24 -7.42
C ASP A 17 7.84 15.30 -8.47
N GLU A 18 9.00 14.69 -8.15
CA GLU A 18 9.65 13.71 -9.00
C GLU A 18 9.76 12.31 -8.31
N PRO A 19 9.00 11.30 -8.77
CA PRO A 19 9.05 9.94 -8.20
C PRO A 19 10.44 9.31 -8.14
N LYS A 20 11.34 9.67 -9.07
CA LYS A 20 12.73 9.17 -9.10
C LYS A 20 13.52 9.60 -7.87
N LEU A 21 13.18 10.71 -7.22
CA LEU A 21 13.83 11.09 -5.97
C LEU A 21 13.53 10.09 -4.86
N LEU A 22 12.32 9.50 -4.85
CA LEU A 22 11.97 8.48 -3.87
C LEU A 22 12.83 7.22 -4.02
N THR A 23 13.17 6.83 -5.26
CA THR A 23 14.04 5.66 -5.49
C THR A 23 15.47 5.88 -4.97
N LEU A 24 15.91 7.14 -4.88
CA LEU A 24 17.20 7.52 -4.29
C LEU A 24 17.14 7.71 -2.76
N LEU A 25 16.00 8.19 -2.24
CA LEU A 25 15.83 8.54 -0.83
C LEU A 25 15.46 7.33 0.03
N ILE A 26 14.48 6.51 -0.39
CA ILE A 26 13.95 5.40 0.42
C ILE A 26 15.05 4.40 0.82
N PRO A 27 15.98 3.98 -0.06
CA PRO A 27 17.04 3.06 0.34
C PRO A 27 17.90 3.59 1.49
N LYS A 28 18.11 4.91 1.58
CA LYS A 28 18.88 5.53 2.67
C LYS A 28 18.17 5.45 4.00
N LEU A 29 16.84 5.36 4.02
CA LEU A 29 16.06 5.28 5.25
C LEU A 29 16.24 3.94 5.98
N THR A 30 16.76 2.91 5.30
CA THR A 30 17.05 1.60 5.91
C THR A 30 18.07 1.69 7.06
N CYS A 31 18.92 2.72 7.07
CA CYS A 31 19.91 2.93 8.13
C CYS A 31 19.34 3.59 9.40
N LEU A 32 18.09 4.05 9.38
CA LEU A 32 17.47 4.74 10.50
C LEU A 32 16.87 3.72 11.48
N PRO A 33 17.45 3.56 12.68
CA PRO A 33 17.13 2.43 13.57
C PRO A 33 15.73 2.51 14.18
N ARG A 34 15.11 3.70 14.16
CA ARG A 34 13.81 3.97 14.79
C ARG A 34 12.76 4.53 13.82
N LEU A 35 13.01 4.52 12.51
CA LEU A 35 12.01 5.03 11.57
C LEU A 35 10.79 4.09 11.53
N PHE A 36 9.73 4.49 12.21
CA PHE A 36 8.49 3.73 12.35
C PHE A 36 7.37 4.28 11.47
N SER A 37 7.44 5.55 11.07
CA SER A 37 6.40 6.22 10.27
C SER A 37 6.99 6.89 9.04
N LEU A 38 6.35 6.66 7.90
CA LEU A 38 6.67 7.31 6.64
C LEU A 38 5.39 7.86 6.02
N LYS A 39 5.44 9.11 5.56
CA LYS A 39 4.38 9.74 4.77
C LYS A 39 4.98 10.25 3.49
N ILE A 40 4.37 9.94 2.37
CA ILE A 40 4.79 10.40 1.06
C ILE A 40 3.56 11.03 0.41
N ASN A 41 3.67 12.32 0.10
CA ASN A 41 2.82 12.96 -0.89
C ASN A 41 3.60 13.08 -2.20
N LEU A 42 3.03 12.60 -3.28
CA LEU A 42 3.68 12.54 -4.58
C LEU A 42 2.80 13.21 -5.63
N GLU A 43 3.26 14.32 -6.19
CA GLU A 43 2.64 14.95 -7.36
C GLU A 43 3.29 14.33 -8.59
N SER A 44 2.56 13.51 -9.36
CA SER A 44 3.18 12.72 -10.42
C SER A 44 2.20 12.18 -11.46
N ASP A 45 2.60 12.28 -12.73
CA ASP A 45 1.92 11.64 -13.86
C ASP A 45 2.47 10.22 -14.18
N GLN A 46 3.39 9.71 -13.36
CA GLN A 46 3.87 8.33 -13.47
C GLN A 46 2.72 7.32 -13.33
N LYS A 47 2.69 6.34 -14.23
CA LYS A 47 1.61 5.35 -14.33
C LYS A 47 1.78 4.10 -13.46
N ASP A 48 2.99 3.83 -13.00
CA ASP A 48 3.29 2.59 -12.27
C ASP A 48 4.13 2.88 -11.03
N PHE A 49 3.64 2.48 -9.86
CA PHE A 49 4.32 2.71 -8.58
C PHE A 49 4.92 1.45 -7.96
N GLY A 50 4.97 0.33 -8.69
CA GLY A 50 5.49 -0.95 -8.20
C GLY A 50 6.86 -0.86 -7.55
N ASP A 51 7.81 -0.17 -8.18
CA ASP A 51 9.17 0.01 -7.65
C ASP A 51 9.20 0.77 -6.31
N ILE A 52 8.35 1.79 -6.16
CA ILE A 52 8.26 2.57 -4.92
C ILE A 52 7.76 1.68 -3.78
N TYR A 53 6.72 0.88 -4.04
CA TYR A 53 6.23 -0.10 -3.07
C TYR A 53 7.30 -1.11 -2.67
N GLN A 54 8.04 -1.67 -3.63
CA GLN A 54 9.12 -2.62 -3.32
C GLN A 54 10.19 -2.02 -2.42
N LEU A 55 10.51 -0.74 -2.59
CA LEU A 55 11.47 -0.03 -1.74
C LEU A 55 10.91 0.22 -0.34
N ILE A 56 9.65 0.66 -0.23
CA ILE A 56 8.98 0.88 1.05
C ILE A 56 8.91 -0.42 1.86
N PHE A 57 8.54 -1.53 1.24
CA PHE A 57 8.41 -2.83 1.93
C PHE A 57 9.73 -3.38 2.46
N LYS A 58 10.87 -2.88 1.97
CA LYS A 58 12.21 -3.24 2.49
C LYS A 58 12.60 -2.46 3.75
N LEU A 59 11.79 -1.51 4.22
CA LEU A 59 12.10 -0.72 5.42
C LEU A 59 11.86 -1.55 6.70
N PRO A 60 12.93 -1.92 7.44
CA PRO A 60 12.89 -3.02 8.41
C PRO A 60 12.16 -2.70 9.72
N LYS A 61 11.87 -1.42 9.96
CA LYS A 61 11.21 -0.95 11.18
C LYS A 61 9.89 -0.24 10.90
N LEU A 62 9.54 -0.05 9.63
CA LEU A 62 8.37 0.75 9.28
C LEU A 62 7.08 0.08 9.74
N LYS A 63 6.33 0.77 10.59
CA LYS A 63 5.03 0.33 11.12
C LYS A 63 3.87 1.04 10.46
N TYR A 64 4.07 2.30 10.08
CA TYR A 64 3.06 3.15 9.46
C TYR A 64 3.55 3.66 8.11
N ILE A 65 2.69 3.56 7.09
CA ILE A 65 2.87 4.24 5.81
C ILE A 65 1.57 4.92 5.37
N LYS A 66 1.70 6.16 4.90
CA LYS A 66 0.73 6.81 4.03
C LYS A 66 1.39 7.16 2.72
N LEU A 67 0.83 6.68 1.61
CA LEU A 67 1.21 7.10 0.27
C LEU A 67 0.02 7.79 -0.39
N THR A 68 0.16 9.10 -0.63
CA THR A 68 -0.77 9.90 -1.42
C THR A 68 -0.11 10.17 -2.77
N VAL A 69 -0.85 9.94 -3.85
CA VAL A 69 -0.44 10.35 -5.19
C VAL A 69 -1.50 11.28 -5.75
N GLU A 70 -1.09 12.52 -6.00
CA GLU A 70 -1.91 13.54 -6.63
C GLU A 70 -1.61 13.54 -8.14
N HIS A 71 -2.66 13.44 -8.95
CA HIS A 71 -2.55 13.42 -10.42
C HIS A 71 -3.12 14.70 -11.01
N SER A 72 -2.46 15.21 -12.07
CA SER A 72 -2.99 16.31 -12.89
C SER A 72 -4.20 15.86 -13.73
N ASP A 73 -4.20 14.59 -14.13
CA ASP A 73 -5.05 14.02 -15.17
C ASP A 73 -5.56 12.61 -14.79
N GLN A 74 -6.67 12.18 -15.40
CA GLN A 74 -7.33 10.87 -15.20
C GLN A 74 -6.56 9.71 -15.86
N PHE A 75 -5.31 9.48 -15.46
CA PHE A 75 -4.55 8.32 -15.93
C PHE A 75 -4.76 7.12 -15.02
N ASP A 76 -5.06 5.97 -15.62
CA ASP A 76 -5.05 4.68 -14.94
C ASP A 76 -3.67 4.44 -14.31
N THR A 77 -3.58 4.57 -12.99
CA THR A 77 -2.42 4.08 -12.25
C THR A 77 -2.45 2.57 -12.15
N THR A 78 -1.25 2.00 -12.02
CA THR A 78 -1.01 0.58 -11.86
C THR A 78 0.04 0.36 -10.78
N VAL A 79 0.04 -0.83 -10.19
CA VAL A 79 1.10 -1.26 -9.28
C VAL A 79 1.63 -2.60 -9.78
N SER A 80 2.62 -2.53 -10.67
CA SER A 80 3.27 -3.74 -11.21
C SER A 80 4.18 -4.35 -10.14
N LEU A 81 3.56 -5.10 -9.25
CA LEU A 81 4.21 -5.73 -8.11
C LEU A 81 3.92 -7.23 -8.15
N PRO A 82 4.95 -8.10 -8.12
CA PRO A 82 4.72 -9.54 -8.03
C PRO A 82 4.12 -9.89 -6.67
N ILE A 83 3.53 -11.08 -6.55
CA ILE A 83 3.10 -11.60 -5.24
C ILE A 83 4.34 -11.80 -4.36
N ALA A 84 4.26 -11.36 -3.10
CA ALA A 84 5.35 -11.47 -2.14
C ALA A 84 5.74 -12.91 -1.84
N THR A 85 7.04 -13.13 -1.67
CA THR A 85 7.59 -14.33 -1.03
C THR A 85 7.73 -14.12 0.48
N ASN A 86 7.89 -15.21 1.25
CA ASN A 86 8.04 -15.14 2.71
C ASN A 86 9.22 -14.25 3.17
N GLN A 87 10.22 -14.01 2.33
CA GLN A 87 11.38 -13.18 2.64
C GLN A 87 11.15 -11.68 2.43
N GLN A 88 10.02 -11.30 1.83
CA GLN A 88 9.69 -9.92 1.48
C GLN A 88 8.60 -9.33 2.36
N ILE A 89 8.17 -10.06 3.40
CA ILE A 89 7.14 -9.61 4.32
C ILE A 89 7.65 -8.38 5.09
N SER A 90 6.89 -7.30 4.98
CA SER A 90 7.14 -6.02 5.64
C SER A 90 6.50 -5.99 7.04
N PRO A 91 7.12 -5.29 8.02
CA PRO A 91 6.60 -5.19 9.37
C PRO A 91 5.45 -4.19 9.56
N ILE A 92 4.95 -3.60 8.47
CA ILE A 92 3.89 -2.58 8.47
C ILE A 92 2.61 -3.10 9.11
N GLU A 93 2.03 -2.27 9.97
CA GLU A 93 0.78 -2.52 10.70
C GLU A 93 -0.34 -1.55 10.31
N ASP A 94 0.03 -0.34 9.87
CA ASP A 94 -0.87 0.72 9.44
C ASP A 94 -0.53 1.14 8.02
N PHE A 95 -1.47 0.93 7.10
CA PHE A 95 -1.22 1.12 5.68
C PHE A 95 -2.36 1.89 5.02
N ILE A 96 -2.04 3.07 4.53
CA ILE A 96 -2.99 3.99 3.90
C ILE A 96 -2.51 4.28 2.47
N ILE A 97 -3.35 3.91 1.51
CA ILE A 97 -3.21 4.28 0.10
C ILE A 97 -4.26 5.34 -0.24
N ASP A 98 -3.75 6.43 -0.80
CA ASP A 98 -4.51 7.59 -1.19
C ASP A 98 -4.19 7.94 -2.66
N HIS A 99 -4.45 6.95 -3.51
CA HIS A 99 -4.44 7.03 -4.97
C HIS A 99 -5.28 5.87 -5.53
N GLU A 100 -5.52 5.90 -6.83
CA GLU A 100 -6.28 4.85 -7.52
C GLU A 100 -5.56 3.49 -7.44
N CYS A 101 -6.31 2.44 -7.13
CA CYS A 101 -5.84 1.06 -7.13
C CYS A 101 -6.95 0.13 -7.62
N ALA A 102 -6.62 -0.82 -8.49
CA ALA A 102 -7.52 -1.89 -8.84
C ALA A 102 -7.43 -3.06 -7.85
N PHE A 103 -8.35 -4.04 -7.96
CA PHE A 103 -8.36 -5.18 -7.06
C PHE A 103 -7.04 -5.96 -7.11
N HIS A 104 -6.54 -6.26 -8.30
CA HIS A 104 -5.29 -7.00 -8.46
C HIS A 104 -4.10 -6.28 -7.83
N ASP A 105 -3.99 -4.96 -8.01
CA ASP A 105 -2.96 -4.13 -7.38
C ASP A 105 -3.01 -4.27 -5.86
N ILE A 106 -4.21 -4.17 -5.27
CA ILE A 106 -4.39 -4.32 -3.82
C ILE A 106 -3.92 -5.70 -3.35
N PHE A 107 -4.30 -6.79 -4.02
CA PHE A 107 -3.89 -8.12 -3.60
C PHE A 107 -2.38 -8.32 -3.66
N ASN A 108 -1.72 -7.77 -4.68
CA ASN A 108 -0.26 -7.81 -4.76
C ASN A 108 0.36 -7.01 -3.61
N ILE A 109 -0.13 -5.80 -3.34
CA ILE A 109 0.35 -4.95 -2.25
C ILE A 109 0.19 -5.63 -0.89
N ILE A 110 -1.02 -6.11 -0.55
CA ILE A 110 -1.28 -6.69 0.77
C ILE A 110 -0.54 -8.01 0.99
N SER A 111 -0.10 -8.69 -0.07
CA SER A 111 0.73 -9.90 0.06
C SER A 111 2.06 -9.62 0.78
N TYR A 112 2.56 -8.38 0.72
CA TYR A 112 3.76 -7.94 1.45
C TYR A 112 3.49 -7.58 2.91
N ILE A 113 2.24 -7.35 3.30
CA ILE A 113 1.86 -6.89 4.64
C ILE A 113 0.77 -7.77 5.29
N PRO A 114 0.98 -9.11 5.37
CA PRO A 114 -0.03 -10.04 5.90
C PRO A 114 -0.39 -9.80 7.38
N HIS A 115 0.44 -9.06 8.11
CA HIS A 115 0.23 -8.73 9.53
C HIS A 115 -0.42 -7.38 9.78
N VAL A 116 -0.85 -6.69 8.73
CA VAL A 116 -1.50 -5.38 8.81
C VAL A 116 -2.73 -5.43 9.72
N ARG A 117 -2.88 -4.37 10.51
CA ARG A 117 -3.99 -4.18 11.47
C ARG A 117 -4.99 -3.15 10.97
N HIS A 118 -4.49 -2.09 10.33
CA HIS A 118 -5.31 -1.03 9.78
C HIS A 118 -5.01 -0.87 8.30
N LEU A 119 -6.02 -1.13 7.46
CA LEU A 119 -5.96 -0.91 6.03
C LEU A 119 -6.93 0.18 5.63
N LYS A 120 -6.43 1.15 4.85
CA LYS A 120 -7.26 2.16 4.22
C LYS A 120 -6.93 2.30 2.73
N PHE A 121 -7.94 2.18 1.89
CA PHE A 121 -7.89 2.46 0.46
C PHE A 121 -8.88 3.58 0.15
N VAL A 122 -8.39 4.72 -0.33
CA VAL A 122 -9.22 5.92 -0.57
C VAL A 122 -9.87 5.93 -1.95
N ASN A 123 -9.28 5.25 -2.94
CA ASN A 123 -9.85 5.21 -4.28
C ASN A 123 -9.65 3.83 -4.89
N LEU A 124 -10.61 2.94 -4.66
CA LEU A 124 -10.65 1.63 -5.28
C LEU A 124 -11.42 1.72 -6.60
N ILE A 125 -10.75 1.40 -7.70
CA ILE A 125 -11.32 1.54 -9.05
C ILE A 125 -11.76 0.19 -9.63
N ASN A 126 -12.86 0.21 -10.37
CA ASN A 126 -13.44 -0.97 -11.00
C ASN A 126 -12.84 -1.17 -12.40
N LYS A 127 -11.68 -1.84 -12.48
CA LYS A 127 -11.20 -2.35 -13.77
C LYS A 127 -12.00 -3.60 -14.18
N ASN A 128 -11.95 -3.97 -15.46
CA ASN A 128 -12.59 -5.18 -16.02
C ASN A 128 -11.94 -6.51 -15.56
N GLU A 129 -11.47 -6.53 -14.32
CA GLU A 129 -10.81 -7.65 -13.67
C GLU A 129 -11.85 -8.65 -13.14
N ARG A 130 -11.51 -9.93 -13.26
CA ARG A 130 -12.25 -11.04 -12.65
C ARG A 130 -11.68 -11.29 -11.27
N ILE A 131 -12.39 -10.81 -10.26
CA ILE A 131 -11.96 -10.93 -8.87
C ILE A 131 -11.92 -12.39 -8.39
N GLU A 132 -12.69 -13.25 -9.05
CA GLU A 132 -12.75 -14.69 -8.82
C GLU A 132 -11.44 -15.40 -9.14
N ASP A 133 -10.63 -14.83 -10.05
CA ASP A 133 -9.34 -15.38 -10.44
C ASP A 133 -8.23 -15.00 -9.43
N ILE A 134 -8.51 -14.06 -8.52
CA ILE A 134 -7.54 -13.58 -7.55
C ILE A 134 -7.47 -14.51 -6.34
N LYS A 135 -6.26 -14.97 -6.02
CA LYS A 135 -6.02 -15.82 -4.86
C LYS A 135 -6.34 -15.07 -3.55
N PRO A 136 -7.17 -15.64 -2.66
CA PRO A 136 -7.45 -15.04 -1.37
C PRO A 136 -6.19 -14.87 -0.51
N ILE A 137 -6.14 -13.79 0.26
CA ILE A 137 -5.10 -13.51 1.25
C ILE A 137 -5.76 -13.49 2.63
N MET A 138 -5.13 -14.08 3.64
CA MET A 138 -5.67 -14.10 4.99
C MET A 138 -5.00 -13.02 5.83
N LEU A 139 -5.67 -11.88 5.99
CA LEU A 139 -5.22 -10.80 6.87
C LEU A 139 -5.71 -11.05 8.30
N SER A 140 -5.07 -11.99 9.00
CA SER A 140 -5.52 -12.50 10.31
C SER A 140 -5.55 -11.44 11.42
N ASN A 141 -4.74 -10.39 11.27
CA ASN A 141 -4.56 -9.34 12.27
C ASN A 141 -5.36 -8.08 11.97
N LEU A 142 -6.10 -8.06 10.85
CA LEU A 142 -6.88 -6.91 10.43
C LEU A 142 -7.99 -6.61 11.44
N THR A 143 -7.93 -5.44 12.04
CA THR A 143 -8.93 -4.93 12.99
C THR A 143 -9.71 -3.76 12.43
N HIS A 144 -9.13 -3.01 11.49
CA HIS A 144 -9.77 -1.88 10.85
C HIS A 144 -9.58 -1.94 9.34
N LEU A 145 -10.70 -1.79 8.63
CA LEU A 145 -10.74 -1.73 7.18
C LEU A 145 -11.60 -0.54 6.77
N SER A 146 -11.02 0.36 5.99
CA SER A 146 -11.71 1.48 5.37
C SER A 146 -11.46 1.44 3.87
N ILE A 147 -12.52 1.31 3.09
CA ILE A 147 -12.43 1.29 1.64
C ILE A 147 -13.45 2.29 1.14
N ASN A 148 -12.99 3.24 0.33
CA ASN A 148 -13.87 4.00 -0.53
C ASN A 148 -13.84 3.36 -1.93
N ALA A 149 -15.02 2.94 -2.37
CA ALA A 149 -15.23 2.09 -3.53
C ALA A 149 -16.38 2.66 -4.35
N ASP A 150 -16.12 3.81 -4.96
CA ASP A 150 -17.07 4.44 -5.87
C ASP A 150 -17.20 3.57 -7.13
N GLU A 151 -18.43 3.45 -7.66
CA GLU A 151 -18.72 2.72 -8.91
C GLU A 151 -18.41 1.19 -8.92
N ILE A 152 -18.22 0.58 -7.75
CA ILE A 152 -18.09 -0.87 -7.60
C ILE A 152 -19.44 -1.49 -7.24
N SER A 153 -19.88 -2.48 -8.02
CA SER A 153 -21.06 -3.25 -7.65
C SER A 153 -20.89 -3.94 -6.31
N PHE A 154 -21.94 -3.97 -5.48
CA PHE A 154 -21.89 -4.59 -4.17
C PHE A 154 -21.45 -6.07 -4.21
N ASN A 155 -21.80 -6.82 -5.25
CA ASN A 155 -21.37 -8.21 -5.41
C ASN A 155 -19.84 -8.32 -5.59
N LYS A 156 -19.24 -7.49 -6.45
CA LYS A 156 -17.76 -7.44 -6.59
C LYS A 156 -17.10 -7.05 -5.27
N PHE A 157 -17.62 -6.03 -4.60
CA PHE A 157 -17.12 -5.60 -3.29
C PHE A 157 -17.23 -6.72 -2.24
N LYS A 158 -18.35 -7.46 -2.23
CA LYS A 158 -18.54 -8.59 -1.32
C LYS A 158 -17.50 -9.68 -1.54
N THR A 159 -17.24 -10.06 -2.80
CA THR A 159 -16.21 -11.05 -3.14
C THR A 159 -14.83 -10.56 -2.69
N PHE A 160 -14.51 -9.28 -2.92
CA PHE A 160 -13.26 -8.67 -2.46
C PHE A 160 -13.05 -8.83 -0.96
N ILE A 161 -14.04 -8.44 -0.16
CA ILE A 161 -13.96 -8.53 1.31
C ILE A 161 -13.78 -9.99 1.77
N ILE A 162 -14.49 -10.94 1.18
CA ILE A 162 -14.34 -12.37 1.49
C ILE A 162 -12.92 -12.86 1.18
N HIS A 163 -12.33 -12.37 0.08
CA HIS A 163 -10.96 -12.70 -0.33
C HIS A 163 -9.89 -12.04 0.55
N LEU A 164 -10.19 -10.92 1.24
CA LEU A 164 -9.29 -10.29 2.22
C LEU A 164 -9.29 -11.02 3.56
N ASN A 165 -10.46 -11.48 4.00
CA ASN A 165 -10.60 -12.24 5.24
C ASN A 165 -11.97 -12.95 5.28
N SER A 166 -11.96 -14.28 5.29
CA SER A 166 -13.18 -15.10 5.32
C SER A 166 -13.99 -14.97 6.61
N LYS A 167 -13.42 -14.38 7.66
CA LYS A 167 -14.13 -14.11 8.92
C LYS A 167 -15.00 -12.85 8.85
N LEU A 168 -14.82 -11.99 7.84
CA LEU A 168 -15.66 -10.82 7.64
C LEU A 168 -17.05 -11.28 7.18
N LYS A 169 -18.07 -10.93 7.96
CA LYS A 169 -19.47 -11.28 7.68
C LYS A 169 -20.23 -10.03 7.29
N PHE A 170 -20.98 -10.14 6.21
CA PHE A 170 -21.97 -9.14 5.84
C PHE A 170 -23.23 -9.36 6.68
N LEU A 171 -23.72 -8.31 7.32
CA LEU A 171 -25.05 -8.30 7.93
C LEU A 171 -26.05 -8.11 6.80
N SER A 172 -26.87 -9.13 6.55
CA SER A 172 -27.97 -9.13 5.59
C SER A 172 -29.29 -8.81 6.28
#